data_AF-A0A3L7W688-F1
#
_entry.id   AF-A0A3L7W688-F1
#
_cell.length_a   1.000
_cell.length_b   1.000
_cell.length_c   1.000
_cell.angle_alpha   90.00
_cell.angle_beta   90.00
_cell.angle_gamma   90.00
#
_symmetry.space_group_name_H-M   'P 1'
#
loop_
_entity.id
_entity.type
_entity.pdbx_description
1 polymer ?
#
loop_
_entity_poly.entity_id
_entity_poly.type
_entity_poly.pdbx_seq_one_letter_code
_entity_poly.pdbx_strand_id
1 'polypeptide(L)' 'MPDGLPPYVLVARIGSILGMAFALAIGLLFLIGGFILPALVAFAAFFPSLGIMVYAERKAAADAARAAASRS' A
#
# COMPACT_ATOMS: atom_id res chain seq x y z
N MET A 1 13.66 10.79 15.94
CA MET A 1 12.78 9.94 15.10
C MET A 1 11.95 10.90 14.26
N PRO A 2 12.12 10.94 12.93
CA PRO A 2 11.45 11.95 12.12
C PRO A 2 9.94 11.72 12.17
N ASP A 3 9.25 12.79 12.56
CA ASP A 3 7.82 13.09 12.42
C ASP A 3 6.85 12.20 13.20
N GLY A 4 5.90 12.82 13.91
CA GLY A 4 4.87 12.18 14.76
C GLY A 4 3.84 11.33 14.01
N LEU A 5 4.28 10.56 13.02
CA LEU A 5 3.49 9.60 12.26
C LEU A 5 3.27 8.33 13.08
N PRO A 6 2.01 7.85 13.19
CA PRO A 6 1.70 6.66 13.95
C PRO A 6 2.45 5.41 13.43
N PRO A 7 2.97 4.52 14.31
CA PRO A 7 3.72 3.33 13.90
C PRO A 7 2.99 2.40 12.92
N TYR A 8 1.65 2.37 12.98
CA TYR A 8 0.83 1.56 12.08
C TYR A 8 0.95 2.01 10.61
N VAL A 9 1.29 3.28 10.33
CA VAL A 9 1.48 3.80 8.97
C VAL A 9 2.74 3.23 8.35
N LEU A 10 3.81 3.08 9.13
CA LEU A 10 5.06 2.45 8.67
C LEU A 10 4.83 0.99 8.32
N VAL A 11 4.13 0.26 9.18
CA VAL A 11 3.78 -1.15 8.91
C VAL A 11 2.90 -1.26 7.67
N ALA A 12 1.92 -0.37 7.50
CA ALA A 12 1.06 -0.35 6.31
C ALA A 12 1.87 -0.09 5.03
N ARG A 13 2.83 0.84 5.05
CA ARG A 13 3.71 1.13 3.90
C ARG A 13 4.59 -0.07 3.55
N ILE A 14 5.28 -0.63 4.53
CA ILE A 14 6.16 -1.79 4.31
C ILE A 14 5.35 -2.98 3.79
N GLY A 15 4.21 -3.29 4.41
CA GLY A 15 3.32 -4.36 3.95
C GLY A 15 2.79 -4.13 2.55
N SER A 16 2.46 -2.89 2.19
CA SER A 16 1.96 -2.54 0.86
C SER A 16 3.06 -2.65 -0.20
N ILE A 17 4.26 -2.14 0.07
CA ILE A 17 5.41 -2.26 -0.83
C ILE A 17 5.78 -3.74 -1.06
N LEU A 18 5.75 -4.57 -0.01
CA LEU A 18 6.01 -6.00 -0.13
C LEU A 18 4.94 -6.70 -0.99
N GLY A 19 3.65 -6.42 -0.76
CA GLY A 19 2.57 -7.00 -1.56
C GLY A 19 2.63 -6.57 -3.04
N MET A 20 2.96 -5.31 -3.28
CA MET A 20 3.18 -4.74 -4.61
C MET A 20 4.34 -5.41 -5.36
N ALA A 21 5.50 -5.53 -4.70
CA ALA A 21 6.68 -6.16 -5.28
C ALA A 21 6.43 -7.64 -5.59
N PHE A 22 5.73 -8.36 -4.70
CA PHE A 22 5.37 -9.75 -4.92
C PHE A 22 4.40 -9.93 -6.11
N ALA A 23 3.34 -9.12 -6.17
CA ALA A 23 2.39 -9.14 -7.28
C ALA A 23 3.08 -8.85 -8.63
N LEU A 24 4.00 -7.87 -8.66
CA LEU A 24 4.81 -7.55 -9.84
C LEU A 24 5.73 -8.71 -10.23
N ALA A 25 6.42 -9.33 -9.28
CA ALA A 25 7.33 -10.44 -9.54
C ALA A 25 6.58 -11.66 -10.13
N ILE A 26 5.43 -12.02 -9.56
CA ILE A 26 4.60 -13.10 -10.06
C ILE A 26 3.96 -12.76 -11.41
N GLY A 27 3.47 -11.53 -11.59
CA GLY A 27 2.92 -11.07 -12.86
C GLY A 27 3.96 -11.10 -13.99
N LEU A 28 5.18 -10.64 -13.72
CA LEU A 28 6.30 -10.71 -14.66
C LEU A 28 6.69 -12.15 -14.99
N LEU A 29 6.72 -13.04 -13.99
CA LEU A 29 7.02 -14.46 -14.20
C LEU A 29 6.00 -15.11 -15.15
N PHE A 30 4.70 -14.86 -14.96
CA PHE A 30 3.66 -15.36 -15.86
C PHE A 30 3.72 -14.72 -17.24
N LEU A 31 4.06 -13.44 -17.33
CA LEU A 31 4.21 -12.73 -18.60
C LEU A 31 5.38 -13.30 -19.41
N ILE A 32 6.53 -13.53 -18.78
CA ILE A 32 7.70 -14.18 -19.41
C ILE A 32 7.35 -15.61 -19.84
N GLY A 33 6.53 -16.33 -19.06
CA GLY A 33 6.01 -17.65 -19.42
C GLY A 33 4.98 -17.65 -20.55
N GLY A 34 4.60 -16.50 -21.11
CA GLY A 34 3.61 -16.37 -22.18
C GLY A 34 2.15 -16.43 -21.71
N PHE A 35 1.91 -16.49 -20.40
CA PHE A 35 0.57 -16.58 -19.80
C PHE A 35 0.03 -15.18 -19.49
N ILE A 36 -0.56 -14.53 -20.50
CA ILE A 36 -1.06 -13.15 -20.40
C ILE A 36 -2.21 -13.02 -19.39
N LEU A 37 -3.18 -13.94 -19.41
CA LEU A 37 -4.37 -13.86 -18.54
C LEU A 37 -4.01 -13.95 -17.04
N PRO A 38 -3.19 -14.94 -16.60
CA PRO A 38 -2.71 -14.99 -15.22
C PRO A 38 -1.83 -13.80 -14.83
N ALA A 39 -1.01 -13.28 -15.76
CA ALA A 39 -0.21 -12.09 -15.50
C ALA A 39 -1.09 -10.86 -15.19
N LEU A 40 -2.15 -10.64 -15.97
CA LEU A 40 -3.10 -9.55 -15.72
C LEU A 40 -3.81 -9.70 -14.37
N VAL A 41 -4.20 -10.92 -13.98
CA VAL A 41 -4.80 -11.18 -12.67
C VAL A 41 -3.81 -10.90 -11.54
N ALA A 42 -2.53 -11.30 -11.70
CA ALA A 42 -1.48 -11.01 -10.73
C ALA A 42 -1.23 -9.50 -10.59
N PHE A 43 -1.21 -8.74 -11.70
CA PHE A 43 -1.14 -7.29 -11.64
C PHE A 43 -2.40 -6.65 -11.03
N ALA A 44 -3.59 -7.22 -11.26
CA ALA A 44 -4.81 -6.76 -10.61
C ALA A 44 -4.79 -7.01 -9.08
N ALA A 45 -4.06 -8.02 -8.61
CA ALA A 45 -3.84 -8.24 -7.18
C ALA A 45 -2.95 -7.18 -6.50
N PHE A 46 -2.45 -6.18 -7.26
CA PHE A 46 -1.74 -5.00 -6.75
C PHE A 46 -2.67 -3.97 -6.09
N PHE A 47 -3.93 -3.89 -6.55
CA PHE A 47 -4.90 -2.89 -6.08
C PHE A 47 -5.29 -3.00 -4.59
N PRO A 48 -5.44 -4.20 -4.00
CA PRO A 48 -5.68 -4.35 -2.57
C PRO A 48 -4.57 -3.73 -1.71
N SER A 49 -3.30 -3.93 -2.09
CA SER A 49 -2.15 -3.34 -1.38
C SER A 49 -2.13 -1.81 -1.52
N LEU A 50 -2.46 -1.26 -2.69
CA LEU A 50 -2.67 0.19 -2.85
C LEU A 50 -3.77 0.71 -1.92
N GLY A 51 -4.89 0.00 -1.84
CA GLY A 51 -6.04 0.38 -1.01
C GLY A 51 -5.69 0.48 0.47
N ILE A 52 -4.95 -0.50 1.00
CA ILE A 52 -4.54 -0.52 2.42
C ILE A 52 -3.60 0.67 2.72
N MET A 53 -2.64 0.95 1.83
CA MET A 53 -1.72 2.08 1.99
C MET A 53 -2.46 3.41 1.99
N VAL A 54 -3.28 3.66 0.97
CA VAL A 54 -4.05 4.91 0.83
C VAL A 54 -5.00 5.10 2.00
N TYR A 55 -5.66 4.03 2.47
CA TYR A 55 -6.53 4.10 3.63
C TYR A 55 -5.76 4.46 4.91
N ALA A 56 -4.64 3.80 5.17
CA ALA A 56 -3.81 4.07 6.35
C ALA A 56 -3.28 5.51 6.36
N GLU A 57 -2.83 6.01 5.21
CA GLU A 57 -2.35 7.38 5.06
C GLU A 57 -3.47 8.42 5.22
N ARG A 58 -4.64 8.20 4.61
CA ARG A 58 -5.80 9.09 4.77
C ARG A 58 -6.29 9.16 6.21
N LYS A 59 -6.31 8.02 6.91
CA LYS A 59 -6.69 7.97 8.33
C LYS A 59 -5.69 8.75 9.19
N ALA A 60 -4.39 8.54 8.98
CA ALA A 60 -3.36 9.27 9.71
C ALA A 60 -3.44 10.79 9.46
N ALA A 61 -3.70 11.22 8.22
CA ALA A 61 -3.90 12.63 7.89
C ALA A 61 -5.14 13.23 8.57
N ALA A 62 -6.25 12.48 8.64
CA ALA A 62 -7.46 12.90 9.31
C ALA A 62 -7.28 13.00 10.84
N ASP A 63 -6.57 12.05 11.45
CA ASP A 63 -6.26 12.07 12.88
C ASP A 63 -5.31 13.24 13.23
N ALA A 64 -4.32 13.53 12.38
CA ALA A 64 -3.45 14.70 12.54
C ALA A 64 -4.22 16.03 12.44
N ALA A 65 -5.17 16.16 11.50
CA ALA A 65 -6.00 17.34 11.36
C ALA A 65 -6.92 17.56 12.58
N ARG A 66 -7.51 16.48 13.13
CA ARG A 66 -8.31 16.53 14.37
C ARG A 66 -7.49 16.98 15.58
N ALA A 67 -6.27 16.45 15.72
CA ALA A 67 -5.37 16.82 16.82
C ALA A 67 -4.86 18.27 16.74
N ALA A 68 -4.82 18.86 15.54
CA ALA A 68 -4.51 20.28 15.34
C ALA A 68 -5.70 21.18 15.71
N ALA A 69 -6.92 20.79 15.35
CA ALA A 69 -8.15 21.54 15.64
C ALA A 69 -8.53 21.57 17.13
N SER A 70 -8.08 20.60 17.94
CA SER A 70 -8.31 20.60 19.39
C SER A 70 -7.32 21.45 20.19
N ARG A 71 -6.31 22.06 19.53
CA ARG A 71 -5.31 22.95 20.15
C ARG A 71 -5.54 24.44 19.83
N SER A 72 -6.53 24.77 19.00
CA SER A 72 -6.96 26.13 18.66
C SER A 72 -8.20 26.53 19.44
#